data_AF-A0A448YEK8-F1
#
_entry.id   AF-A0A448YEK8-F1
#
_cell.length_a   1.000
_cell.length_b   1.000
_cell.length_c   1.000
_cell.angle_alpha   90.00
_cell.angle_beta   90.00
_cell.angle_gamma   90.00
#
_symmetry.space_group_name_H-M   'P 1'
#
loop_
_entity.id
_entity.type
_entity.pdbx_description
1 polymer ?
#
loop_
_entity_poly.entity_id
_entity_poly.type
_entity_poly.pdbx_seq_one_letter_code
_entity_poly.pdbx_strand_id
1 'polypeptide(L)'
;MPKIPTEEQLTFHYAVYSKVCEIPYGQTTSYGHIAKLIHYPRNPRQVGMSLKHMDYYLQFLNDEDDRALFDPSSIPWWRVINSEGGISKRETPEAVRRQVERLRQEGVEVETQDWTRQSSAPSSWTPYHVNFQSYGWFPHVQGEDDEDESSDSVTVKQEDEGL
;
A
#
# COMPACT_ATOMS: atom_id res chain seq x y z
N MET A 1 24.90 11.23 -11.87
CA MET A 1 24.17 10.51 -12.93
C MET A 1 23.03 9.76 -12.27
N PRO A 2 21.76 9.92 -12.71
CA PRO A 2 20.70 9.03 -12.25
C PRO A 2 21.09 7.59 -12.60
N LYS A 3 20.97 6.67 -11.62
CA LYS A 3 21.34 5.27 -11.81
C LYS A 3 20.21 4.57 -12.56
N ILE A 4 20.52 4.00 -13.73
CA ILE A 4 19.60 3.13 -14.46
C ILE A 4 19.10 2.03 -13.49
N PRO A 5 17.78 1.85 -13.36
CA PRO A 5 17.22 0.83 -12.47
C PRO A 5 17.56 -0.58 -12.97
N THR A 6 17.71 -1.52 -12.05
CA THR A 6 17.89 -2.94 -12.41
C THR A 6 16.56 -3.56 -12.86
N GLU A 7 16.63 -4.69 -13.57
CA GLU A 7 15.44 -5.45 -13.99
C GLU A 7 14.56 -5.87 -12.80
N GLU A 8 15.17 -6.26 -11.67
CA GLU A 8 14.46 -6.58 -10.43
C GLU A 8 13.70 -5.36 -9.88
N GLN A 9 14.32 -4.17 -9.90
CA GLN A 9 13.65 -2.93 -9.48
C GLN A 9 12.47 -2.61 -10.40
N LEU A 10 12.66 -2.73 -11.71
CA LEU A 10 11.58 -2.51 -12.69
C LEU A 10 10.42 -3.49 -12.48
N THR A 11 10.72 -4.76 -12.22
CA THR A 11 9.71 -5.79 -11.91
C THR A 11 8.92 -5.43 -10.66
N PHE A 12 9.59 -4.97 -9.60
CA PHE A 12 8.94 -4.50 -8.39
C PHE A 12 8.02 -3.30 -8.65
N HIS A 13 8.51 -2.28 -9.37
CA HIS A 13 7.71 -1.09 -9.69
C HIS A 13 6.50 -1.42 -10.58
N TYR A 14 6.67 -2.30 -11.56
CA TYR A 14 5.59 -2.84 -12.39
C TYR A 14 4.52 -3.52 -11.53
N ALA A 15 4.92 -4.39 -10.60
CA ALA A 15 3.98 -5.08 -9.71
C ALA A 15 3.21 -4.10 -8.82
N VAL A 16 3.88 -3.07 -8.30
CA VAL A 16 3.24 -1.99 -7.54
C VAL A 16 2.19 -1.27 -8.38
N TYR A 17 2.53 -0.81 -9.59
CA TYR A 17 1.58 -0.07 -10.44
C TYR A 17 0.40 -0.93 -10.86
N SER A 18 0.64 -2.19 -11.25
CA SER A 18 -0.41 -3.15 -11.58
C SER A 18 -1.41 -3.32 -10.42
N LYS A 19 -0.94 -3.58 -9.20
CA LYS A 19 -1.83 -3.73 -8.03
C LYS A 19 -2.55 -2.43 -7.66
N VAL A 20 -1.90 -1.27 -7.81
CA VAL A 20 -2.52 0.02 -7.52
C VAL A 20 -3.66 0.31 -8.49
N CYS A 21 -3.52 -0.06 -9.77
CA CYS A 21 -4.58 0.07 -10.77
C CYS A 21 -5.80 -0.83 -10.50
N GLU A 22 -5.65 -1.89 -9.69
CA GLU A 22 -6.76 -2.78 -9.31
C GLU A 22 -7.62 -2.23 -8.18
N ILE A 23 -7.14 -1.22 -7.44
CA ILE A 23 -7.91 -0.62 -6.35
C ILE A 23 -9.20 -0.02 -6.93
N PRO A 24 -10.40 -0.42 -6.48
CA PRO A 24 -11.65 0.09 -7.03
C PRO A 24 -11.83 1.60 -6.81
N TYR A 25 -12.62 2.23 -7.66
CA TYR A 25 -13.06 3.62 -7.47
C TYR A 25 -13.79 3.77 -6.13
N GLY A 26 -13.47 4.83 -5.40
CA GLY A 26 -14.07 5.09 -4.09
C GLY A 26 -13.55 4.20 -2.96
N GLN A 27 -12.49 3.41 -3.20
CA GLN A 27 -11.83 2.61 -2.17
C GLN A 27 -10.37 3.01 -2.00
N THR A 28 -9.82 2.63 -0.85
CA THR A 28 -8.47 2.97 -0.41
C THR A 28 -7.80 1.77 0.22
N THR A 29 -6.48 1.72 0.15
CA THR A 29 -5.68 0.66 0.77
C THR A 29 -4.41 1.24 1.38
N SER A 30 -3.61 0.39 2.04
CA SER A 30 -2.37 0.81 2.67
C SER A 30 -1.12 0.42 1.88
N TYR A 31 -0.03 1.17 2.03
CA TYR A 31 1.27 0.79 1.47
C TYR A 31 1.72 -0.61 1.90
N GLY A 32 1.46 -0.97 3.16
CA GLY A 32 1.74 -2.30 3.69
C GLY A 32 0.92 -3.39 3.03
N HIS A 33 -0.34 -3.11 2.74
CA HIS A 33 -1.20 -4.09 2.08
C HIS A 33 -0.81 -4.30 0.61
N ILE A 34 -0.49 -3.23 -0.14
CA ILE A 34 0.08 -3.38 -1.49
C ILE A 34 1.36 -4.22 -1.44
N ALA A 35 2.25 -3.95 -0.49
CA ALA A 35 3.49 -4.71 -0.31
C ALA A 35 3.23 -6.21 -0.07
N LYS A 36 2.18 -6.56 0.68
CA LYS A 36 1.72 -7.95 0.87
C LYS A 36 1.19 -8.56 -0.42
N LEU A 37 0.33 -7.83 -1.15
CA LEU A 37 -0.27 -8.30 -2.41
C LEU A 37 0.75 -8.59 -3.53
N ILE A 38 1.92 -7.96 -3.48
CA ILE A 38 3.02 -8.23 -4.41
C ILE A 38 4.06 -9.21 -3.86
N HIS A 39 3.80 -9.86 -2.71
CA HIS A 39 4.71 -10.79 -2.02
C HIS A 39 6.02 -10.18 -1.49
N TYR A 40 6.02 -8.87 -1.18
CA TYR A 40 7.14 -8.17 -0.54
C TYR A 40 6.70 -7.50 0.78
N PRO A 41 6.19 -8.23 1.79
CA PRO A 41 5.55 -7.66 2.98
C PRO A 41 6.45 -6.74 3.82
N ARG A 42 7.78 -6.86 3.68
CA ARG A 42 8.77 -6.05 4.39
C ARG A 42 9.12 -4.73 3.69
N ASN A 43 8.47 -4.44 2.54
CA ASN A 43 8.88 -3.34 1.65
C ASN A 43 7.84 -2.20 1.48
N PRO A 44 6.99 -1.82 2.47
CA PRO A 44 5.99 -0.76 2.28
C PRO A 44 6.59 0.61 1.94
N ARG A 45 7.79 0.90 2.45
CA ARG A 45 8.50 2.14 2.11
C ARG A 45 8.89 2.19 0.64
N GLN A 46 9.26 1.06 0.04
CA GLN A 46 9.60 0.98 -1.38
C GLN A 46 8.36 1.15 -2.27
N VAL A 47 7.18 0.68 -1.82
CA VAL A 47 5.90 0.99 -2.48
C VAL A 47 5.68 2.51 -2.52
N GLY A 48 5.86 3.19 -1.38
CA GLY A 48 5.78 4.65 -1.31
C GLY A 48 6.77 5.35 -2.26
N MET A 49 8.00 4.87 -2.35
CA MET A 49 9.00 5.40 -3.29
C MET A 49 8.61 5.17 -4.76
N SER A 50 8.00 4.02 -5.07
CA SER A 50 7.51 3.70 -6.42
C SER A 50 6.45 4.70 -6.88
N LEU A 51 5.50 5.03 -6.00
CA LEU A 51 4.45 6.00 -6.28
C LEU A 51 4.96 7.45 -6.27
N LYS A 52 5.98 7.74 -5.46
CA LYS A 52 6.61 9.06 -5.42
C LYS A 52 7.39 9.38 -6.69
N HIS A 53 8.10 8.40 -7.23
CA HIS A 53 9.00 8.56 -8.38
C HIS A 53 8.46 7.87 -9.64
N MET A 54 7.14 7.79 -9.80
CA MET A 54 6.55 7.01 -10.90
C MET A 54 7.01 7.49 -12.28
N ASP A 55 7.08 8.80 -12.51
CA ASP A 55 7.50 9.36 -13.80
C ASP A 55 8.90 8.87 -14.19
N TYR A 56 9.79 8.73 -13.20
CA TYR A 56 11.15 8.22 -13.41
C TYR A 56 11.19 6.73 -13.74
N TYR A 57 10.33 5.89 -13.14
CA TYR A 57 10.35 4.46 -13.44
C TYR A 57 9.54 4.13 -14.70
N LEU A 58 8.49 4.88 -14.99
CA LEU A 58 7.63 4.67 -16.15
C LEU A 58 8.37 4.91 -17.47
N GLN A 59 9.36 5.81 -17.54
CA GLN A 59 10.22 5.96 -18.73
C GLN A 59 11.09 4.72 -19.03
N PHE A 60 11.30 3.82 -18.07
CA PHE A 60 12.03 2.56 -18.29
C PHE A 60 11.08 1.36 -18.44
N LEU A 61 9.81 1.49 -18.05
CA LEU A 61 8.80 0.45 -18.18
C LEU A 61 8.00 0.58 -19.48
N ASN A 62 7.75 1.81 -19.93
CA ASN A 62 7.10 2.07 -21.21
C ASN A 62 8.17 2.05 -22.31
N ASP A 63 8.04 1.11 -23.24
CA ASP A 63 8.88 1.06 -24.44
C ASP A 63 8.54 2.22 -25.40
N GLU A 64 9.51 2.68 -26.19
CA GLU A 64 9.31 3.77 -27.17
C GLU A 64 8.46 3.31 -28.37
N ASP A 65 8.43 1.99 -28.64
CA ASP A 65 7.78 1.39 -29.82
C ASP A 65 6.36 0.83 -29.55
N ASP A 66 5.47 1.68 -29.04
CA ASP A 66 4.03 1.67 -29.41
C ASP A 66 2.99 0.97 -28.49
N ARG A 67 3.26 0.72 -27.19
CA ARG A 67 2.21 0.58 -26.14
C ARG A 67 2.74 0.93 -24.75
N ALA A 68 2.38 2.12 -24.23
CA ALA A 68 2.65 2.43 -22.82
C ALA A 68 1.95 1.41 -21.92
N LEU A 69 2.71 0.69 -21.08
CA LEU A 69 2.18 -0.27 -20.11
C LEU A 69 1.33 0.44 -19.06
N PHE A 70 1.75 1.64 -18.66
CA PHE A 70 0.96 2.50 -17.77
C PHE A 70 0.98 3.94 -18.25
N ASP A 71 -0.18 4.58 -18.19
CA ASP A 71 -0.31 6.02 -18.25
C ASP A 71 -0.19 6.60 -16.82
N PRO A 72 0.80 7.48 -16.54
CA PRO A 72 0.97 8.12 -15.23
C PRO A 72 -0.30 8.81 -14.72
N SER A 73 -1.15 9.33 -15.63
CA SER A 73 -2.38 10.02 -15.26
C SER A 73 -3.49 9.07 -14.78
N SER A 74 -3.39 7.80 -15.18
CA SER A 74 -4.37 6.75 -14.92
C SER A 74 -4.06 5.92 -13.67
N ILE A 75 -2.82 5.99 -13.12
CA ILE A 75 -2.45 5.27 -11.90
C ILE A 75 -3.09 5.96 -10.68
N PRO A 76 -4.00 5.30 -9.92
CA PRO A 76 -4.74 5.92 -8.83
C PRO A 76 -3.94 6.00 -7.53
N TRP A 77 -2.76 6.61 -7.57
CA TRP A 77 -1.84 6.72 -6.44
C TRP A 77 -2.46 7.36 -5.19
N TRP A 78 -3.52 8.16 -5.36
CA TRP A 78 -4.22 8.82 -4.26
C TRP A 78 -4.99 7.84 -3.38
N ARG A 79 -5.33 6.65 -3.89
CA ARG A 79 -6.02 5.58 -3.16
C ARG A 79 -5.12 4.83 -2.17
N VAL A 80 -3.80 5.05 -2.20
CA VAL A 80 -2.85 4.42 -1.27
C VAL A 80 -2.46 5.38 -0.14
N ILE A 81 -2.77 4.98 1.09
CA ILE A 81 -2.53 5.77 2.31
C ILE A 81 -1.76 4.96 3.36
N ASN A 82 -1.52 5.52 4.55
CA ASN A 82 -0.80 4.79 5.59
C ASN A 82 -1.66 3.67 6.21
N SER A 83 -1.05 2.78 6.98
CA SER A 83 -1.76 1.65 7.62
C SER A 83 -2.75 2.05 8.70
N GLU A 84 -2.69 3.29 9.18
CA GLU A 84 -3.58 3.83 10.21
C GLU A 84 -4.79 4.55 9.58
N GLY A 85 -4.91 4.62 8.25
CA GLY A 85 -5.96 5.37 7.54
C GLY A 85 -5.64 6.85 7.33
N GLY A 86 -4.46 7.31 7.76
CA GLY A 86 -4.00 8.68 7.58
C GLY A 86 -3.36 8.95 6.22
N ILE A 87 -3.60 10.14 5.67
CA ILE A 87 -2.89 10.61 4.47
C ILE A 87 -1.47 10.98 4.88
N SER A 88 -0.48 10.38 4.21
CA SER A 88 0.93 10.60 4.53
C SER A 88 1.39 11.99 4.15
N LYS A 89 2.33 12.56 4.92
CA LYS A 89 2.98 13.82 4.55
C LYS A 89 3.65 13.71 3.19
N ARG A 90 3.56 14.79 2.42
CA ARG A 90 4.22 14.95 1.12
C ARG A 90 5.14 16.16 1.16
N GLU A 91 5.96 16.31 0.12
CA GLU A 91 6.94 17.39 -0.02
C GLU A 91 6.32 18.78 0.12
N THR A 92 5.06 18.92 -0.32
CA THR A 92 4.31 20.17 -0.26
C THR A 92 2.91 19.95 0.33
N PRO A 93 2.37 20.92 1.09
CA PRO A 93 0.98 20.90 1.53
C PRO A 93 -0.02 20.75 0.37
N GLU A 94 0.30 21.32 -0.79
CA GLU A 94 -0.49 21.24 -2.02
C GLU A 94 -0.59 19.80 -2.52
N ALA A 95 0.48 19.02 -2.44
CA ALA A 95 0.44 17.60 -2.83
C ALA A 95 -0.48 16.78 -1.92
N VAL A 96 -0.50 17.08 -0.61
CA VAL A 96 -1.46 16.46 0.33
C VAL A 96 -2.89 16.86 -0.03
N ARG A 97 -3.15 18.16 -0.26
CA ARG A 97 -4.48 18.64 -0.67
C ARG A 97 -4.96 18.01 -1.98
N ARG A 98 -4.08 17.81 -2.96
CA ARG A 98 -4.43 17.11 -4.22
C ARG A 98 -4.86 15.66 -3.97
N GLN A 99 -4.21 14.96 -3.03
CA GLN A 99 -4.63 13.60 -2.67
C GLN A 99 -6.02 13.60 -2.03
N VAL A 100 -6.26 14.51 -1.08
CA VAL A 100 -7.56 14.69 -0.42
C VAL A 100 -8.66 14.98 -1.44
N GLU A 101 -8.41 15.92 -2.36
CA GLU A 101 -9.38 16.33 -3.37
C GLU A 101 -9.75 15.18 -4.29
N ARG A 102 -8.76 14.41 -4.79
CA ARG A 102 -9.03 13.25 -5.63
C ARG A 102 -9.83 12.18 -4.90
N LEU A 103 -9.52 11.89 -3.63
CA LEU A 103 -10.31 10.96 -2.82
C LEU A 103 -11.77 11.41 -2.67
N ARG A 104 -11.99 12.70 -2.36
CA ARG A 104 -13.34 13.27 -2.25
C ARG A 104 -14.12 13.24 -3.56
N GLN A 105 -13.43 13.48 -4.68
CA GLN A 105 -14.02 13.33 -6.02
C GLN A 105 -14.46 11.89 -6.32
N GLU A 106 -13.91 10.91 -5.60
CA GLU A 106 -14.36 9.52 -5.67
C GLU A 106 -15.42 9.13 -4.65
N GLY A 107 -15.94 10.11 -3.88
CA GLY A 107 -16.91 9.86 -2.82
C GLY A 107 -16.29 9.26 -1.54
N VAL A 108 -14.96 9.27 -1.41
CA VAL A 108 -14.29 8.88 -0.17
C VAL A 108 -14.38 10.03 0.83
N GLU A 109 -14.98 9.76 1.99
CA GLU A 109 -15.01 10.72 3.09
C GLU A 109 -13.62 10.85 3.72
N VAL A 110 -13.10 12.08 3.75
CA VAL A 110 -11.81 12.41 4.35
C VAL A 110 -12.05 13.33 5.54
N GLU A 111 -11.98 12.74 6.72
CA GLU A 111 -12.11 13.41 8.01
C GLU A 111 -10.90 14.32 8.24
N THR A 112 -11.14 15.47 8.85
CA THR A 112 -10.07 16.40 9.26
C THR A 112 -10.02 16.44 10.77
N GLN A 113 -8.99 15.84 11.34
CA GLN A 113 -8.80 15.81 12.79
C GLN A 113 -7.88 16.95 13.22
N ASP A 114 -8.36 17.76 14.15
CA ASP A 114 -7.60 18.87 14.71
C ASP A 114 -6.69 18.38 15.84
N TRP A 115 -5.47 17.96 15.47
CA TRP A 115 -4.46 17.58 16.45
C TRP A 115 -3.87 18.78 17.21
N THR A 116 -4.09 20.03 16.75
CA THR A 116 -3.47 21.21 17.37
C THR A 116 -3.98 21.48 18.79
N ARG A 117 -5.10 20.87 19.15
CA ARG A 117 -5.66 20.87 20.51
C ARG A 117 -5.06 19.81 21.43
N GLN A 118 -4.20 18.93 20.91
CA GLN A 118 -3.55 17.87 21.67
C GLN A 118 -2.06 18.14 21.77
N SER A 119 -1.56 18.30 22.99
CA SER A 119 -0.18 18.68 23.34
C SER A 119 0.90 17.70 22.87
N SER A 120 0.52 16.58 22.28
CA SER A 120 1.35 15.44 21.91
C SER A 120 1.21 15.04 20.43
N ALA A 121 0.58 15.87 19.58
CA ALA A 121 0.43 15.58 18.17
C ALA A 121 1.80 15.36 17.50
N PRO A 122 2.06 14.17 16.91
CA PRO A 122 3.32 13.92 16.24
C PRO A 122 3.46 14.88 15.06
N SER A 123 4.55 15.65 15.05
CA SER A 123 4.87 16.59 13.97
C SER A 123 4.71 15.94 12.60
N SER A 124 4.97 14.63 12.47
CA SER A 124 4.98 13.87 11.21
C SER A 124 3.62 13.50 10.59
N TRP A 125 2.48 13.83 11.20
CA TRP A 125 1.16 13.44 10.69
C TRP A 125 0.41 14.59 9.99
N THR A 126 -0.45 14.25 9.03
CA THR A 126 -1.40 15.21 8.43
C THR A 126 -2.74 15.12 9.16
N PRO A 127 -3.59 16.16 9.15
CA PRO A 127 -4.93 16.11 9.75
C PRO A 127 -5.93 15.26 9.00
N TYR A 128 -5.56 14.61 7.90
CA TYR A 128 -6.51 13.95 7.03
C TYR A 128 -6.52 12.44 7.28
N HIS A 129 -7.71 11.91 7.49
CA HIS A 129 -7.94 10.50 7.81
C HIS A 129 -9.11 9.93 6.98
N VAL A 130 -9.02 8.64 6.64
CA VAL A 130 -10.04 7.87 5.94
C VAL A 130 -10.36 6.62 6.76
N ASN A 131 -11.65 6.38 6.97
CA ASN A 131 -12.12 5.20 7.67
C ASN A 131 -12.06 3.95 6.77
N PHE A 132 -11.11 3.06 7.04
CA PHE A 132 -10.96 1.79 6.33
C PHE A 132 -12.14 0.82 6.50
N GLN A 133 -12.96 0.95 7.55
CA GLN A 133 -14.17 0.13 7.66
C GLN A 133 -15.18 0.43 6.54
N SER A 134 -15.24 1.69 6.09
CA SER A 134 -16.16 2.13 5.04
C SER A 134 -15.53 2.09 3.65
N TYR A 135 -14.23 2.39 3.56
CA TYR A 135 -13.54 2.61 2.28
C TYR A 135 -12.32 1.70 2.07
N GLY A 136 -12.13 0.67 2.89
CA GLY A 136 -10.98 -0.21 2.82
C GLY A 136 -11.09 -1.27 1.72
N TRP A 137 -10.06 -1.36 0.89
CA TRP A 137 -9.84 -2.45 -0.06
C TRP A 137 -8.68 -3.32 0.44
N PHE A 138 -9.03 -4.47 1.00
CA PHE A 138 -8.09 -5.42 1.62
C PHE A 138 -8.37 -6.87 1.20
N PRO A 139 -8.23 -7.21 -0.10
CA PRO A 139 -8.38 -8.61 -0.54
C PRO A 139 -7.33 -9.52 0.11
N HIS A 140 -7.67 -10.80 0.24
CA HIS A 140 -6.74 -11.81 0.76
C HIS A 140 -5.60 -12.07 -0.22
N VAL A 141 -4.39 -12.28 0.31
CA VAL A 141 -3.24 -12.74 -0.48
C VAL A 141 -3.42 -14.25 -0.69
N GLN A 142 -3.51 -14.68 -1.95
CA GLN A 142 -3.60 -16.12 -2.26
C GLN A 142 -2.32 -16.83 -1.79
N GLY A 143 -2.46 -17.86 -0.96
CA GLY A 143 -1.36 -18.71 -0.49
C GLY A 143 -0.88 -18.47 0.95
N GLU A 144 -1.56 -17.64 1.75
CA GLU A 144 -1.25 -17.48 3.20
C GLU A 144 -2.09 -18.40 4.12
N ASP A 145 -3.09 -19.12 3.60
CA ASP A 145 -4.05 -19.92 4.40
C ASP A 145 -3.59 -21.38 4.69
N ASP A 146 -2.38 -21.79 4.29
CA ASP A 146 -1.94 -23.20 4.41
C ASP A 146 -1.14 -23.53 5.69
N GLU A 147 -0.87 -22.58 6.61
CA GLU A 147 0.01 -22.82 7.77
C GLU A 147 -0.67 -22.81 9.17
N ASP A 148 -1.96 -22.47 9.30
CA ASP A 148 -2.63 -22.34 10.61
C ASP A 148 -3.80 -23.34 10.84
N GLU A 149 -3.64 -24.62 10.48
CA GLU A 149 -4.45 -25.72 11.04
C GLU A 149 -3.58 -26.96 11.35
N SER A 150 -2.74 -26.86 12.38
CA SER A 150 -2.24 -28.05 13.09
C SER A 150 -2.12 -27.77 14.58
N SER A 151 -3.26 -27.56 15.22
CA SER A 151 -3.42 -27.81 16.65
C SER A 151 -4.55 -28.81 16.81
N ASP A 152 -4.21 -30.11 16.80
CA ASP A 152 -4.95 -31.02 17.65
C ASP A 152 -4.00 -31.93 18.44
N SER A 153 -4.30 -32.01 19.72
CA SER A 153 -3.55 -32.70 20.75
C SER A 153 -3.91 -34.18 20.72
N VAL A 154 -2.92 -35.08 20.76
CA VAL A 154 -3.17 -36.44 21.25
C VAL A 154 -2.24 -36.77 22.42
N THR A 155 -2.90 -36.81 23.56
CA THR A 155 -2.58 -37.27 24.90
C THR A 155 -1.55 -38.40 25.01
N VAL A 156 -0.64 -38.19 25.96
CA VAL A 156 0.24 -39.16 26.63
C VAL A 156 -0.46 -40.48 26.94
N LYS A 157 0.16 -41.60 26.57
CA LYS A 157 0.00 -42.87 27.31
C LYS A 157 1.37 -43.41 27.70
N GLN A 158 1.41 -43.78 28.97
CA GLN A 158 2.52 -44.23 29.78
C GLN A 158 2.35 -45.74 29.93
N GLU A 159 3.36 -46.52 29.53
CA GLU A 159 3.53 -47.96 29.79
C GLU A 159 5.07 -48.10 29.94
N ASP A 160 5.68 -48.15 31.12
CA ASP A 160 5.63 -49.17 32.18
C ASP A 160 5.85 -50.58 31.65
N GLU A 161 7.12 -50.97 31.48
CA GLU A 161 7.55 -52.37 31.65
C GLU A 161 8.93 -52.39 32.29
N GLY A 162 8.98 -52.93 33.51
CA GLY A 162 10.20 -53.35 34.17
C GLY A 162 10.59 -54.78 33.78
N LEU A 163 11.90 -55.04 33.80
CA LEU A 163 12.54 -56.23 34.35
C LEU A 163 14.04 -55.96 34.53
#